data_AF-A0A917HYL1-F1
#
_entry.id   AF-A0A917HYL1-F1
#
_cell.length_a   1.000
_cell.length_b   1.000
_cell.length_c   1.000
_cell.angle_alpha   90.00
_cell.angle_beta   90.00
_cell.angle_gamma   90.00
#
_symmetry.space_group_name_H-M   'P 1'
#
loop_
_entity.id
_entity.type
_entity.pdbx_description
1 polymer ?
#
loop_
_entity_poly.entity_id
_entity_poly.type
_entity_poly.pdbx_seq_one_letter_code
_entity_poly.pdbx_strand_id
1 'polypeptide(L)'
;MRKATKKHRYVAASLLLVTWLMTGFAVDDEFSGEFRFFVKHRPTLQYYFESPLGMEDMPADYPADKVAAYYTYRNFVLDSHWSSDMEWVAVFLVVLTIAWIGFAASVKKIN
;
A
#
# COMPACT_ATOMS: atom_id res chain seq x y z
N MET A 1 18.22 -28.62 -10.26
CA MET A 1 17.47 -28.22 -9.04
C MET A 1 17.81 -26.81 -8.52
N ARG A 2 19.09 -26.37 -8.41
CA ARG A 2 19.47 -24.98 -8.02
C ARG A 2 18.83 -23.81 -8.81
N LYS A 3 18.46 -24.01 -10.09
CA LYS A 3 17.78 -22.99 -10.92
C LYS A 3 16.33 -22.74 -10.48
N ALA A 4 15.62 -23.78 -10.02
CA ALA A 4 14.22 -23.66 -9.61
C ALA A 4 14.09 -22.81 -8.33
N THR A 5 14.96 -23.05 -7.34
CA THR A 5 15.01 -22.25 -6.11
C THR A 5 15.37 -20.78 -6.36
N LYS A 6 16.21 -20.45 -7.35
CA LYS A 6 16.43 -19.05 -7.77
C LYS A 6 15.17 -18.42 -8.35
N LYS A 7 14.44 -19.14 -9.20
CA LYS A 7 13.18 -18.65 -9.80
C LYS A 7 12.14 -18.28 -8.74
N HIS A 8 11.92 -19.14 -7.73
CA HIS A 8 10.96 -18.85 -6.65
C HIS A 8 11.33 -17.59 -5.84
N ARG A 9 12.62 -17.31 -5.65
CA ARG A 9 13.09 -16.08 -4.98
C ARG A 9 12.78 -14.83 -5.78
N TYR A 10 12.99 -14.86 -7.10
CA TYR A 10 12.66 -13.70 -7.94
C TYR A 10 11.16 -13.43 -7.95
N VAL A 11 10.33 -14.49 -8.00
CA VAL A 11 8.86 -14.34 -7.89
C VAL A 11 8.49 -13.76 -6.53
N ALA A 12 9.07 -14.28 -5.44
CA ALA A 12 8.82 -13.75 -4.09
C ALA A 12 9.20 -12.26 -3.97
N ALA A 13 10.38 -11.87 -4.46
CA ALA A 13 10.81 -10.47 -4.46
C ALA A 13 9.89 -9.57 -5.30
N SER A 14 9.43 -10.06 -6.45
CA SER A 14 8.51 -9.33 -7.33
C SER A 14 7.14 -9.13 -6.66
N LEU A 15 6.60 -10.17 -6.01
CA LEU A 15 5.35 -10.07 -5.26
C LEU A 15 5.47 -9.10 -4.09
N LEU A 16 6.59 -9.13 -3.36
CA LEU A 16 6.87 -8.20 -2.27
C LEU A 16 6.89 -6.74 -2.77
N LEU A 17 7.56 -6.50 -3.90
CA LEU A 17 7.61 -5.19 -4.52
C LEU A 17 6.23 -4.72 -4.99
N VAL A 18 5.47 -5.58 -5.68
CA VAL A 18 4.11 -5.25 -6.16
C VAL A 18 3.19 -4.93 -4.99
N THR A 19 3.20 -5.76 -3.94
CA THR A 19 2.42 -5.51 -2.73
C THR A 19 2.80 -4.18 -2.09
N TRP A 20 4.10 -3.90 -1.91
CA TRP A 20 4.53 -2.60 -1.39
C TRP A 20 4.06 -1.42 -2.24
N LEU A 21 4.22 -1.52 -3.56
CA LEU A 21 3.88 -0.44 -4.49
C LEU A 21 2.38 -0.19 -4.56
N MET A 22 1.56 -1.22 -4.38
CA MET A 22 0.12 -1.18 -4.62
C MET A 22 -0.72 -1.17 -3.35
N THR A 23 -0.18 -1.45 -2.16
CA THR A 23 -0.91 -1.31 -0.89
C THR A 23 -0.34 -0.20 -0.03
N GLY A 24 -1.16 0.34 0.87
CA GLY A 24 -0.73 1.36 1.83
C GLY A 24 -1.65 1.46 3.02
N PHE A 25 -1.21 2.25 4.00
CA PHE A 25 -2.02 2.66 5.14
C PHE A 25 -2.39 4.12 5.01
N ALA A 26 -3.68 4.40 5.16
CA ALA A 26 -4.22 5.73 5.30
C ALA A 26 -4.57 5.97 6.76
N VAL A 27 -4.22 7.13 7.31
CA VAL A 27 -4.65 7.58 8.63
C VAL A 27 -5.49 8.82 8.41
N ASP A 28 -6.70 8.82 8.97
CA ASP A 28 -7.54 10.01 8.98
C ASP A 28 -7.33 10.79 10.29
N ASP A 29 -6.81 12.01 10.17
CA ASP A 29 -6.60 12.91 11.31
C ASP A 29 -7.95 13.49 11.79
N GLU A 30 -8.97 13.54 10.92
CA GLU A 30 -10.28 14.16 11.21
C GLU A 30 -11.21 13.27 12.05
N PHE A 31 -11.08 11.95 11.93
CA PHE A 31 -11.88 10.96 12.67
C PHE A 31 -11.06 10.14 13.66
N SER A 32 -10.22 10.80 14.46
CA SER A 32 -9.51 10.17 15.59
C SER A 32 -8.64 8.95 15.21
N GLY A 33 -7.80 9.10 14.18
CA GLY A 33 -6.72 8.16 13.92
C GLY A 33 -7.17 6.79 13.38
N GLU A 34 -8.28 6.75 12.65
CA GLU A 34 -8.72 5.53 11.98
C GLU A 34 -7.70 5.10 10.94
N PHE A 35 -7.06 3.94 11.19
CA PHE A 35 -6.15 3.31 10.26
C PHE A 35 -6.95 2.51 9.23
N ARG A 36 -6.87 2.93 7.98
CA ARG A 36 -7.44 2.20 6.85
C ARG A 36 -6.34 1.55 6.01
N PHE A 37 -6.46 0.25 5.78
CA PHE A 37 -5.60 -0.45 4.83
C PHE A 37 -6.25 -0.48 3.45
N PHE A 38 -5.52 -0.08 2.41
CA PHE A 38 -6.13 0.12 1.08
C PHE A 38 -5.21 -0.26 -0.07
N VAL A 39 -5.80 -0.43 -1.25
CA VAL A 39 -5.08 -0.57 -2.52
C VAL A 39 -4.90 0.81 -3.14
N LYS A 40 -3.66 1.21 -3.37
CA LYS A 40 -3.29 2.44 -4.09
C LYS A 40 -3.76 2.38 -5.52
N HIS A 41 -4.27 3.49 -6.01
CA HIS A 41 -4.68 3.60 -7.41
C HIS A 41 -3.49 3.53 -8.40
N ARG A 42 -2.30 3.98 -7.98
CA ARG A 42 -1.08 3.98 -8.78
C ARG A 42 0.11 3.51 -7.95
N PRO A 43 1.10 2.85 -8.56
CA PRO A 43 2.28 2.40 -7.84
C PRO A 43 3.06 3.58 -7.27
N THR A 44 3.38 3.51 -5.99
CA THR A 44 4.26 4.50 -5.33
C THR A 44 5.07 3.83 -4.22
N LEU A 45 6.29 4.33 -4.01
CA LEU A 45 7.16 3.90 -2.92
C LEU A 45 6.67 4.37 -1.55
N GLN A 46 5.82 5.41 -1.51
CA GLN A 46 5.21 5.89 -0.28
C GLN A 46 4.21 4.86 0.25
N TYR A 47 4.33 4.47 1.51
CA TYR A 47 3.47 3.43 2.12
C TYR A 47 2.42 4.00 3.07
N TYR A 48 2.73 5.12 3.72
CA TYR A 48 1.85 5.81 4.66
C TYR A 48 1.29 7.10 4.04
N PHE A 49 0.00 7.31 4.21
CA PHE A 49 -0.75 8.45 3.71
C PHE A 49 -1.55 9.05 4.86
N GLU A 50 -1.32 10.32 5.14
CA GLU A 50 -2.02 11.05 6.18
C GLU A 50 -3.06 11.95 5.52
N SER A 51 -4.31 11.88 5.99
CA SER A 51 -5.36 12.84 5.65
C SER A 51 -5.21 14.04 6.57
N PRO A 52 -4.78 15.21 6.10
CA PRO A 52 -4.66 16.35 6.97
C PRO A 52 -6.04 16.93 7.33
N LEU A 53 -6.22 17.26 8.61
CA LEU A 53 -7.45 17.82 9.20
C LEU A 53 -7.91 19.15 8.55
N GLY A 54 -9.23 19.28 8.27
CA GLY A 54 -9.91 20.56 8.06
C GLY A 54 -9.66 21.26 6.71
N MET A 55 -9.67 20.53 5.59
CA MET A 55 -9.18 21.03 4.30
C MET A 55 -10.22 21.21 3.19
N GLU A 56 -11.52 21.11 3.48
CA GLU A 56 -12.55 21.60 2.55
C GLU A 56 -12.47 23.14 2.39
N ASP A 57 -11.89 23.85 3.36
CA ASP A 57 -11.75 25.32 3.41
C ASP A 57 -10.28 25.78 3.57
N MET A 58 -9.36 25.32 2.71
CA MET A 58 -7.96 25.79 2.76
C MET A 58 -7.83 27.30 2.44
N PRO A 59 -7.33 28.14 3.35
CA PRO A 59 -6.98 29.54 3.05
C PRO A 59 -5.69 29.63 2.22
N ALA A 60 -5.45 30.78 1.59
CA ALA A 60 -4.31 30.98 0.67
C ALA A 60 -2.92 30.90 1.36
N ASP A 61 -2.88 30.99 2.69
CA ASP A 61 -1.68 30.93 3.53
C ASP A 61 -1.47 29.58 4.21
N TYR A 62 -2.18 28.53 3.78
CA TYR A 62 -2.06 27.20 4.36
C TYR A 62 -0.63 26.62 4.19
N PRO A 63 -0.08 25.94 5.21
CA PRO A 63 1.29 25.42 5.15
C PRO A 63 1.54 24.51 3.95
N ALA A 64 2.62 24.78 3.20
CA ALA A 64 2.91 24.12 1.92
C ALA A 64 3.13 22.59 2.04
N ASP A 65 3.64 22.14 3.18
CA ASP A 65 3.80 20.73 3.54
C ASP A 65 2.44 20.01 3.66
N LYS A 66 1.46 20.65 4.29
CA LYS A 66 0.10 20.12 4.42
C LYS A 66 -0.65 20.12 3.08
N VAL A 67 -0.45 21.15 2.26
CA VAL A 67 -0.97 21.20 0.88
C VAL A 67 -0.42 20.03 0.05
N ALA A 68 0.88 19.73 0.16
CA ALA A 68 1.48 18.59 -0.53
C ALA A 68 0.93 17.24 -0.03
N ALA A 69 0.74 17.09 1.28
CA ALA A 69 0.11 15.91 1.87
C ALA A 69 -1.33 15.71 1.37
N TYR A 70 -2.12 16.78 1.27
CA TYR A 70 -3.47 16.73 0.69
C TYR A 70 -3.49 16.17 -0.72
N TYR A 71 -2.72 16.76 -1.64
CA TYR A 71 -2.72 16.32 -3.03
C TYR A 71 -2.20 14.88 -3.15
N THR A 72 -1.28 14.47 -2.28
CA THR A 72 -0.82 13.09 -2.21
C THR A 72 -1.93 12.16 -1.74
N TYR A 73 -2.57 12.46 -0.62
CA TYR A 73 -3.70 11.68 -0.11
C TYR A 73 -4.83 11.61 -1.14
N ARG A 74 -5.19 12.73 -1.75
CA ARG A 74 -6.23 12.79 -2.78
C ARG A 74 -5.89 11.92 -4.00
N ASN A 75 -4.69 12.06 -4.56
CA ASN A 75 -4.28 11.33 -5.76
C ASN A 75 -4.17 9.81 -5.57
N PHE A 76 -3.82 9.36 -4.37
CA PHE A 76 -3.57 7.94 -4.10
C PHE A 76 -4.68 7.25 -3.31
N VAL A 77 -5.50 8.01 -2.56
CA VAL A 77 -6.51 7.50 -1.62
C VAL A 77 -7.94 7.92 -1.99
N LEU A 78 -8.23 9.20 -2.29
CA LEU A 78 -9.62 9.71 -2.43
C LEU A 78 -10.17 9.72 -3.86
N ASP A 79 -9.40 10.16 -4.87
CA ASP A 79 -9.89 10.37 -6.24
C ASP A 79 -10.31 9.06 -6.96
N SER A 80 -10.16 7.91 -6.29
CA SER A 80 -10.48 6.59 -6.82
C SER A 80 -11.61 5.94 -6.01
N HIS A 81 -12.84 6.18 -6.44
CA HIS A 81 -14.10 5.70 -5.84
C HIS A 81 -14.32 4.16 -5.90
N TRP A 82 -13.40 3.41 -6.52
CA TRP A 82 -13.53 1.95 -6.74
C TRP A 82 -12.85 1.11 -5.65
N SER A 83 -11.96 1.71 -4.84
CA SER A 83 -11.17 0.99 -3.83
C SER A 83 -11.75 1.03 -2.41
N SER A 84 -12.75 1.88 -2.15
CA SER A 84 -13.41 2.00 -0.84
C SER A 84 -14.03 0.68 -0.37
N ASP A 85 -14.48 -0.17 -1.31
CA ASP A 85 -15.04 -1.50 -1.00
C ASP A 85 -14.03 -2.65 -1.20
N MET A 86 -12.78 -2.34 -1.56
CA MET A 86 -11.76 -3.32 -1.94
C MET A 86 -10.64 -3.50 -0.91
N GLU A 87 -10.85 -3.14 0.36
CA GLU A 87 -9.89 -3.41 1.43
C GLU A 87 -9.47 -4.89 1.47
N TRP A 88 -10.41 -5.80 1.19
CA TRP A 88 -10.16 -7.23 1.06
C TRP A 88 -9.14 -7.59 -0.02
N VAL A 89 -9.03 -6.80 -1.09
CA VAL A 89 -8.03 -7.00 -2.15
C VAL A 89 -6.63 -6.71 -1.62
N ALA A 90 -6.48 -5.63 -0.83
CA ALA A 90 -5.20 -5.31 -0.19
C ALA A 90 -4.79 -6.44 0.76
N VAL A 91 -5.71 -6.94 1.59
CA VAL A 91 -5.47 -8.07 2.50
C VAL A 91 -5.09 -9.33 1.71
N PHE A 92 -5.82 -9.64 0.63
CA PHE A 92 -5.55 -10.80 -0.20
C PHE A 92 -4.16 -10.75 -0.86
N LEU A 93 -3.74 -9.59 -1.37
CA LEU A 93 -2.39 -9.40 -1.93
C LEU A 93 -1.29 -9.65 -0.89
N VAL A 94 -1.47 -9.16 0.33
CA VAL A 94 -0.53 -9.40 1.43
C VAL A 94 -0.49 -10.89 1.79
N VAL A 95 -1.64 -11.53 1.98
CA VAL A 95 -1.72 -12.96 2.32
C VAL A 95 -1.08 -13.83 1.24
N LEU A 96 -1.36 -13.57 -0.04
CA LEU A 96 -0.73 -14.27 -1.16
C LEU A 96 0.79 -14.11 -1.16
N THR A 97 1.26 -12.89 -0.89
CA THR A 97 2.70 -12.59 -0.83
C THR A 97 3.37 -13.39 0.29
N ILE A 98 2.80 -13.40 1.49
CA ILE A 98 3.31 -14.15 2.65
C ILE A 98 3.29 -15.66 2.36
N ALA A 99 2.17 -16.18 1.83
CA ALA A 99 2.03 -17.59 1.49
C ALA A 99 3.09 -18.03 0.47
N TRP A 100 3.34 -17.23 -0.56
CA TRP A 100 4.35 -17.54 -1.57
C TRP A 100 5.78 -17.47 -1.02
N ILE A 101 6.08 -16.49 -0.16
CA ILE A 101 7.39 -16.40 0.52
C ILE A 101 7.61 -17.65 1.38
N GLY A 102 6.60 -18.06 2.17
CA GLY A 102 6.64 -19.27 2.98
C GLY A 102 6.87 -20.53 2.14
N PHE A 103 6.14 -20.68 1.03
CA PHE A 103 6.35 -21.76 0.07
C PHE A 103 7.77 -21.76 -0.49
N ALA A 104 8.28 -20.62 -0.94
CA ALA A 104 9.63 -20.49 -1.49
C ALA A 104 10.72 -20.85 -0.47
N ALA A 105 10.50 -20.54 0.82
CA ALA A 105 11.38 -20.92 1.92
C ALA A 105 11.33 -22.44 2.18
N SER A 106 10.15 -23.06 2.17
CA SER A 106 9.99 -24.51 2.35
C SER A 106 10.66 -25.33 1.24
N VAL A 107 10.53 -24.89 -0.03
CA VAL A 107 11.20 -25.54 -1.18
C VAL A 107 12.73 -25.49 -1.05
N LYS A 108 13.29 -24.49 -0.36
CA LYS A 108 14.73 -24.44 -0.06
C LYS A 108 15.15 -25.47 0.98
N LYS A 109 14.30 -25.79 1.97
CA LYS A 109 14.63 -26.69 3.08
C LYS A 109 14.65 -28.17 2.68
N ILE A 110 13.89 -28.53 1.64
CA ILE A 110 13.74 -29.91 1.14
C ILE A 110 14.84 -30.29 0.13
N ASN A 111 15.56 -29.32 -0.44
CA ASN A 111 16.62 -29.51 -1.46
C ASN A 111 18.02 -29.26 -0.90
#